data_AF-A0A534PZJ9-F1
#
_entry.id   AF-A0A534PZJ9-F1
#
_cell.length_a   1.000
_cell.length_b   1.000
_cell.length_c   1.000
_cell.angle_alpha   90.00
_cell.angle_beta   90.00
_cell.angle_gamma   90.00
#
_symmetry.space_group_name_H-M   'P 1'
#
loop_
_entity.id
_entity.type
_entity.pdbx_description
1 polymer ?
#
loop_
_entity_poly.entity_id
_entity_poly.type
_entity_poly.pdbx_seq_one_letter_code
_entity_poly.pdbx_strand_id
1 'polypeptide(L)'
;MRKIVEMRTILERERPWIELSHTESYALYHGWIRNVKPVGLSIPTGKYVDVDPKLRRAQRREWNRPILWPAWALAAAFVGIVVPGVITFFRERQ
;
A
#
# COMPACT_ATOMS: atom_id res chain seq x y z
N MET A 1 18.56 20.53 31.29
CA MET A 1 17.24 20.13 31.84
C MET A 1 16.43 21.29 32.42
N ARG A 2 16.94 22.09 33.38
CA ARG A 2 16.17 23.15 34.06
C ARG A 2 15.43 24.12 33.12
N LYS A 3 16.09 24.58 32.05
CA LYS A 3 15.49 25.50 31.07
C LYS A 3 14.37 24.87 30.22
N ILE A 4 14.41 23.55 29.99
CA ILE A 4 13.33 22.83 29.28
C ILE A 4 12.08 22.81 30.14
N VAL A 5 12.23 22.57 31.45
CA VAL A 5 11.11 22.57 32.39
C VAL A 5 10.47 23.95 32.46
N GLU A 6 11.27 25.00 32.57
CA GLU A 6 10.79 26.39 32.57
C GLU A 6 9.98 26.74 31.31
N MET A 7 10.50 26.41 30.13
CA MET A 7 9.80 26.64 28.86
C MET A 7 8.50 25.83 28.76
N ARG A 8 8.50 24.59 29.28
CA ARG A 8 7.29 23.74 29.30
C ARG A 8 6.21 24.34 30.20
N THR A 9 6.56 24.89 31.36
CA THR A 9 5.59 25.51 32.28
C THR A 9 4.92 26.73 31.67
N ILE A 10 5.66 27.57 30.94
CA ILE A 10 5.09 28.71 30.20
C ILE A 10 4.09 28.19 29.15
N LEU A 11 4.51 27.20 28.34
CA LEU A 11 3.67 26.60 27.31
C LEU A 11 2.39 25.99 27.89
N GLU A 12 2.48 25.26 29.01
CA GLU A 12 1.33 24.63 29.67
C GLU A 12 0.27 25.65 30.12
N ARG A 13 0.69 26.86 30.51
CA ARG A 13 -0.19 27.92 31.01
C ARG A 13 -0.78 28.79 29.91
N GLU A 14 -0.03 29.01 28.83
CA GLU A 14 -0.39 30.00 27.79
C GLU A 14 -1.00 29.38 26.53
N ARG A 15 -0.86 28.06 26.31
CA ARG A 15 -1.36 27.42 25.08
C ARG A 15 -2.89 27.46 25.00
N PRO A 16 -3.45 27.74 23.81
CA PRO A 16 -4.90 27.74 23.60
C PRO A 16 -5.49 26.34 23.35
N TRP A 17 -4.64 25.30 23.26
CA TRP A 17 -5.06 23.91 22.99
C TRP A 17 -4.61 22.94 24.08
N ILE A 18 -5.39 21.88 24.29
CA ILE A 18 -5.09 20.79 25.23
C ILE A 18 -4.57 19.60 24.43
N GLU A 19 -3.38 19.10 24.77
CA GLU A 19 -2.82 17.87 24.20
C GLU A 19 -3.57 16.66 24.77
N LEU A 20 -4.48 16.09 23.99
CA LEU A 20 -5.33 14.97 24.41
C LEU A 20 -4.73 13.60 24.13
N SER A 21 -3.72 13.51 23.27
CA SER A 21 -3.15 12.24 22.84
C SER A 21 -1.64 12.32 22.68
N HIS A 22 -0.97 11.26 23.11
CA HIS A 22 0.42 10.98 22.79
C HIS A 22 0.43 9.76 21.88
N THR A 23 0.48 10.01 20.56
CA THR A 23 0.38 8.94 19.57
C THR A 23 1.61 8.06 19.59
N GLU A 24 1.41 6.78 19.87
CA GLU A 24 2.42 5.76 19.63
C GLU A 24 2.46 5.41 18.14
N SER A 25 3.66 5.34 17.59
CA SER A 25 3.88 5.03 16.18
C SER A 25 4.15 3.54 16.02
N TYR A 26 3.23 2.82 15.39
CA TYR A 26 3.37 1.42 15.03
C TYR A 26 3.63 1.29 13.53
N ALA A 27 4.49 0.36 13.15
CA ALA A 27 4.78 0.09 11.74
C ALA A 27 4.77 -1.42 11.47
N LEU A 28 4.03 -1.81 10.44
CA LEU A 28 3.97 -3.19 9.95
C LEU A 28 4.90 -3.33 8.76
N TYR A 29 5.83 -4.29 8.85
CA TYR A 29 6.76 -4.60 7.78
C TYR A 29 6.59 -6.05 7.35
N HIS A 30 6.84 -6.32 6.08
CA HIS A 30 6.89 -7.70 5.58
C HIS A 30 8.15 -8.39 6.10
N GLY A 31 8.07 -9.69 6.40
CA GLY A 31 9.20 -10.46 6.95
C GLY A 31 10.42 -10.55 6.02
N TRP A 32 10.28 -10.18 4.74
CA TRP A 32 11.38 -10.10 3.78
C TRP A 32 12.08 -8.73 3.74
N ILE A 33 11.73 -7.79 4.63
CA ILE A 33 12.37 -6.47 4.72
C ILE A 33 13.27 -6.45 5.96
N ARG A 34 14.49 -5.91 5.83
CA ARG A 34 15.49 -5.83 6.90
C ARG A 34 16.03 -4.40 7.01
N ASN A 35 16.69 -4.11 8.13
CA ASN A 35 17.30 -2.79 8.41
C ASN A 35 16.30 -1.62 8.35
N VAL A 36 15.06 -1.86 8.79
CA VAL A 36 14.04 -0.82 8.85
C VAL A 36 14.04 -0.16 10.22
N LYS A 37 14.19 1.16 10.23
CA LYS A 37 13.98 2.00 11.42
C LYS A 37 12.84 2.98 11.14
N PRO A 38 11.77 2.97 11.95
CA PRO A 38 10.70 3.98 11.85
C PRO A 38 11.30 5.38 11.99
N VAL A 39 10.88 6.29 11.11
CA VAL A 39 11.40 7.65 11.11
C VAL A 39 10.63 8.50 12.12
N GLY A 40 11.33 9.20 13.02
CA GLY A 40 10.72 10.17 13.94
C GLY A 40 10.69 11.60 13.41
N LEU A 41 11.39 11.86 12.31
CA LEU A 41 11.51 13.14 11.60
C LEU A 41 11.71 12.84 10.12
N SER A 42 11.28 13.71 9.19
CA SER A 42 11.31 13.48 7.73
C SER A 42 12.71 13.29 7.12
N ILE A 43 13.39 12.21 7.48
CA ILE A 43 14.69 11.80 6.94
C ILE A 43 14.46 10.61 6.00
N PRO A 44 14.97 10.65 4.76
CA PRO A 44 14.84 9.52 3.85
C PRO A 44 15.66 8.33 4.34
N THR A 45 15.02 7.31 4.89
CA THR A 45 15.66 6.07 5.36
C THR A 45 15.70 4.94 4.33
N GLY A 46 15.03 5.12 3.19
CA GLY A 46 14.90 4.07 2.16
C GLY A 46 16.22 3.52 1.61
N LYS A 47 17.30 4.32 1.61
CA LYS A 47 18.65 3.87 1.20
C LYS A 47 19.21 2.74 2.07
N TYR A 48 18.77 2.65 3.31
CA TYR A 48 19.29 1.68 4.29
C TYR A 48 18.37 0.46 4.47
N VAL A 49 17.28 0.39 3.71
CA VAL A 49 16.33 -0.72 3.78
C VAL A 49 16.79 -1.84 2.86
N ASP A 50 16.97 -3.02 3.44
CA ASP A 50 17.34 -4.23 2.72
C ASP A 50 16.11 -5.10 2.42
N VAL A 51 16.16 -5.83 1.32
CA VAL A 51 15.08 -6.73 0.89
C VAL A 51 15.66 -8.11 0.58
N ASP A 52 15.04 -9.17 1.10
CA ASP A 52 15.31 -10.55 0.71
C ASP A 52 14.48 -10.90 -0.55
N PRO A 53 15.10 -10.97 -1.74
CA PRO A 53 14.37 -11.25 -2.97
C PRO A 53 13.88 -12.71 -3.07
N LYS A 54 14.56 -13.66 -2.42
CA LYS A 54 14.17 -15.08 -2.47
C LYS A 54 12.91 -15.29 -1.63
N LEU A 55 12.91 -14.79 -0.39
CA LEU A 55 11.76 -14.87 0.50
C LEU A 55 10.55 -14.12 -0.09
N ARG A 56 10.77 -12.91 -0.62
CA ARG A 56 9.72 -12.12 -1.28
C ARG A 56 9.10 -12.85 -2.48
N ARG A 57 9.89 -13.56 -3.29
CA ARG A 57 9.37 -14.33 -4.44
C ARG A 57 8.56 -15.55 -3.98
N ALA A 58 9.03 -16.26 -2.95
CA ALA A 58 8.34 -17.42 -2.40
C ALA A 58 6.97 -17.03 -1.83
N GLN A 59 6.94 -16.05 -0.92
CA GLN A 59 5.70 -15.62 -0.26
C GLN A 59 4.72 -14.98 -1.25
N ARG A 60 5.19 -14.19 -2.23
CA ARG A 60 4.28 -13.67 -3.29
C ARG A 60 3.63 -14.77 -4.11
N ARG A 61 4.34 -15.87 -4.41
CA ARG A 61 3.74 -16.99 -5.16
C ARG A 61 2.69 -17.72 -4.34
N GLU A 62 2.87 -17.79 -3.03
CA GLU A 62 1.92 -18.41 -2.11
C GLU A 62 0.69 -17.54 -1.89
N TRP A 63 0.88 -16.26 -1.60
CA TRP A 63 -0.19 -15.35 -1.20
C TRP A 63 -0.94 -14.73 -2.38
N ASN A 64 -0.26 -14.49 -3.51
CA ASN A 64 -0.86 -13.84 -4.69
C ASN A 64 -1.18 -14.86 -5.79
N ARG A 65 -1.90 -15.94 -5.45
CA ARG A 65 -2.44 -16.83 -6.48
C ARG A 65 -3.55 -16.10 -7.25
N PRO A 66 -3.40 -15.87 -8.56
CA PRO A 66 -4.38 -15.11 -9.32
C PRO A 66 -5.66 -15.92 -9.49
N ILE A 67 -6.80 -15.28 -9.25
CA ILE A 67 -8.13 -15.83 -9.54
C ILE A 67 -8.46 -15.48 -11.00
N LEU A 68 -8.28 -16.44 -11.90
CA LEU A 68 -8.34 -16.19 -13.36
C LEU A 68 -9.73 -16.37 -13.98
N TRP A 69 -10.66 -17.06 -13.30
CA TRP A 69 -11.98 -17.35 -13.87
C TRP A 69 -12.80 -16.10 -14.26
N PRO A 70 -12.75 -14.94 -13.55
CA PRO A 70 -13.51 -13.76 -13.95
C PRO A 70 -13.01 -13.19 -15.29
N ALA A 71 -11.71 -13.28 -15.55
CA ALA A 71 -11.12 -12.84 -16.81
C ALA A 71 -11.62 -13.70 -17.98
N TRP A 72 -11.70 -15.01 -17.80
CA TRP A 72 -12.26 -15.92 -18.80
C TRP A 72 -13.76 -15.69 -19.04
N ALA A 73 -14.53 -15.44 -17.98
CA ALA A 73 -15.96 -15.12 -18.11
C ALA A 73 -16.19 -13.82 -18.89
N LEU A 74 -15.40 -12.78 -18.61
CA LEU A 74 -15.43 -11.52 -19.36
C LEU A 74 -15.04 -11.72 -20.83
N ALA A 75 -13.99 -12.50 -21.10
CA ALA A 75 -13.58 -12.81 -22.46
C ALA A 75 -14.68 -13.55 -23.23
N ALA A 76 -15.33 -14.53 -22.61
CA ALA A 76 -16.45 -15.26 -23.22
C ALA A 76 -17.65 -14.36 -23.50
N ALA A 77 -18.02 -13.50 -22.55
CA ALA A 77 -19.09 -12.51 -22.74
C ALA A 77 -18.79 -11.55 -23.90
N PHE A 78 -17.56 -11.05 -23.97
CA PHE A 78 -17.11 -10.18 -25.06
C PHE A 78 -17.24 -10.86 -26.42
N VAL A 79 -16.76 -12.10 -26.55
CA VAL A 79 -16.91 -12.89 -27.78
C VAL A 79 -18.39 -13.10 -28.11
N GLY A 80 -19.22 -13.39 -27.12
CA GLY A 80 -20.67 -13.56 -27.28
C GLY A 80 -21.39 -12.31 -27.81
N ILE A 81 -20.86 -11.12 -27.55
CA ILE A 81 -21.40 -9.85 -28.06
C ILE A 81 -20.84 -9.54 -29.47
N VAL A 82 -19.53 -9.71 -29.68
CA VAL A 82 -18.87 -9.30 -30.92
C VAL A 82 -19.20 -10.24 -32.08
N VAL A 83 -19.18 -11.56 -31.86
CA VAL A 83 -19.40 -12.56 -32.90
C VAL A 83 -20.71 -12.36 -33.67
N PRO A 84 -21.88 -12.22 -33.03
CA PRO A 84 -23.13 -12.00 -33.76
C PRO A 84 -23.11 -10.69 -34.55
N GLY A 85 -22.55 -9.60 -34.01
CA GLY A 85 -22.44 -8.33 -34.73
C GLY A 85 -21.58 -8.43 -35.99
N VAL A 86 -20.46 -9.16 -35.91
CA VAL A 86 -19.57 -9.41 -37.04
C VAL A 86 -20.23 -10.33 -38.08
N ILE A 87 -20.92 -11.39 -37.65
CA ILE A 87 -21.66 -12.28 -38.56
C ILE A 87 -22.74 -11.52 -39.32
N THR A 88 -23.54 -10.68 -38.65
CA THR A 88 -24.58 -9.86 -39.30
C THR A 88 -23.97 -8.92 -40.34
N PHE A 89 -22.89 -8.22 -39.98
CA PHE A 89 -22.19 -7.31 -40.88
C PHE A 89 -21.64 -7.99 -42.15
N PHE A 90 -21.09 -9.19 -42.02
CA PHE A 90 -20.62 -9.95 -43.18
C PHE A 90 -21.75 -10.51 -44.03
N ARG A 91 -22.89 -10.88 -43.44
CA ARG A 91 -24.07 -11.36 -44.17
C ARG A 91 -24.78 -10.28 -44.96
N GLU A 92 -24.75 -9.02 -44.50
CA GLU A 92 -25.33 -7.88 -45.23
C GLU A 92 -24.46 -7.37 -46.38
N ARG A 93 -23.17 -7.71 -46.38
CA ARG A 93 -22.21 -7.30 -47.44
C ARG A 93 -21.99 -8.35 -48.52
N GLN A 94 -22.53 -9.56 -48.35
CA GLN A 94 -22.47 -10.64 -49.33
C GLN A 94 -23.80 -10.70 -50.10
#